data_AF-A0A1V1NTB3-F1
#
_entry.id   AF-A0A1V1NTB3-F1
#
_cell.length_a   1.000
_cell.length_b   1.000
_cell.length_c   1.000
_cell.angle_alpha   90.00
_cell.angle_beta   90.00
_cell.angle_gamma   90.00
#
_symmetry.space_group_name_H-M   'P 1'
#
loop_
_entity.id
_entity.type
_entity.pdbx_description
1 polymer ?
#
loop_
_entity_poly.entity_id
_entity_poly.type
_entity_poly.pdbx_seq_one_letter_code
_entity_poly.pdbx_strand_id
1 'polypeptide(L)'
;GNDIIEADNGSFDGSVRRINNVTYYLGDGYNKLFASNGDETIYAMGGQNDIYSGEGIDVVYATDGTGNISLGEGDDIVHIDGGDYKFYAGDGNDTFYVTAGTPYISGEKGNDVVFMEINSSMPLQLDEHKFKYGDVEITLADSTEFLNINDLSTETIIENIVSDYSWGAAGLAVTSAGVIDLTNAEFILPEGHLSLSAEGIKGDIQSQVMALTVVNTGTDDLADISVFEKDALEIAANYLENGGLYTANGEINLELEQENALLTLRSGQISTAASGNDIHLVADDVDFRAGSGTISGTGNLTLQAKTDGSVYKIGAVESNTGNDFSDAGPDGAMDMSMRDLEAIADGFALITIGNDDPDTVMYIGDLKDRVFENFNKIKADDDGIPIRPYSGNIVTYTEETS
;
A
#
# COMPACT_ATOMS: atom_id res chain seq x y z
N GLY A 1 9.68 35.97 23.40
CA GLY A 1 8.24 36.28 23.52
C GLY A 1 7.65 36.00 22.16
N ASN A 2 6.34 35.86 22.03
CA ASN A 2 5.77 35.68 20.69
C ASN A 2 5.90 37.02 19.96
N ASP A 3 6.61 37.02 18.84
CA ASP A 3 6.84 38.21 18.02
C ASP A 3 6.08 38.05 16.69
N ILE A 4 5.58 39.17 16.13
CA ILE A 4 4.83 39.19 14.87
C ILE A 4 5.62 40.05 13.87
N ILE A 5 5.82 39.54 12.66
CA ILE A 5 6.43 40.26 11.54
C ILE A 5 5.45 40.27 10.37
N GLU A 6 5.15 41.46 9.87
CA GLU A 6 4.20 41.68 8.78
C GLU A 6 4.90 42.43 7.65
N ALA A 7 4.85 41.85 6.46
CA ALA A 7 5.26 42.47 5.22
C ALA A 7 4.07 42.42 4.26
N ASP A 8 3.38 43.55 4.11
CA ASP A 8 2.21 43.70 3.23
C ASP A 8 2.61 43.76 1.74
N ASN A 9 2.10 44.74 0.98
CA ASN A 9 2.30 44.96 -0.46
C ASN A 9 3.75 45.30 -0.89
N GLY A 10 4.77 44.82 -0.17
CA GLY A 10 6.18 45.08 -0.43
C GLY A 10 7.04 43.86 -0.13
N SER A 11 8.21 43.81 -0.77
CA SER A 11 9.18 42.72 -0.59
C SER A 11 9.72 42.67 0.84
N PHE A 12 9.59 41.52 1.51
CA PHE A 12 10.35 41.20 2.71
C PHE A 12 11.71 40.62 2.32
N ASP A 13 12.80 41.12 2.91
CA ASP A 13 14.12 40.48 2.89
C ASP A 13 14.70 40.57 4.29
N GLY A 14 14.52 39.51 5.09
CA GLY A 14 14.83 39.53 6.51
C GLY A 14 15.31 38.19 7.04
N SER A 15 16.30 38.25 7.92
CA SER A 15 16.70 37.15 8.79
C SER A 15 16.32 37.47 10.22
N VAL A 16 15.47 36.67 10.85
CA VAL A 16 15.25 36.75 12.30
C VAL A 16 16.22 35.79 12.94
N ARG A 17 16.97 36.23 13.95
CA ARG A 17 17.89 35.38 14.70
C ARG A 17 17.60 35.53 16.19
N ARG A 18 17.32 34.41 16.86
CA ARG A 18 17.18 34.27 18.33
C ARG A 18 15.82 34.68 18.90
N ILE A 19 14.77 34.46 18.14
CA ILE A 19 13.40 34.57 18.66
C ILE A 19 12.75 33.23 18.37
N ASN A 20 12.30 32.56 19.42
CA ASN A 20 11.48 31.37 19.29
C ASN A 20 10.02 31.81 19.16
N ASN A 21 9.27 31.15 18.29
CA ASN A 21 7.82 31.28 18.16
C ASN A 21 7.40 32.62 17.57
N VAL A 22 7.78 32.82 16.30
CA VAL A 22 7.47 34.02 15.53
C VAL A 22 6.34 33.72 14.54
N THR A 23 5.41 34.67 14.43
CA THR A 23 4.39 34.65 13.37
C THR A 23 4.78 35.61 12.24
N TYR A 24 4.85 35.10 11.01
CA TYR A 24 5.18 35.86 9.80
C TYR A 24 3.95 35.99 8.91
N TYR A 25 3.66 37.20 8.44
CA TYR A 25 2.69 37.48 7.38
C TYR A 25 3.45 38.02 6.18
N LEU A 26 3.54 37.22 5.12
CA LEU A 26 4.23 37.54 3.88
C LEU A 26 3.18 37.77 2.79
N GLY A 27 2.97 39.02 2.40
CA GLY A 27 1.99 39.42 1.39
C GLY A 27 2.52 39.33 -0.04
N ASP A 28 1.93 40.13 -0.93
CA ASP A 28 2.36 40.21 -2.33
C ASP A 28 3.82 40.67 -2.51
N GLY A 29 4.38 40.42 -3.69
CA GLY A 29 5.75 40.83 -4.03
C GLY A 29 6.74 39.68 -3.92
N TYR A 30 8.03 39.98 -3.80
CA TYR A 30 9.07 38.96 -3.61
C TYR A 30 9.48 38.92 -2.14
N ASN A 31 9.22 37.83 -1.43
CA ASN A 31 9.54 37.68 -0.02
C ASN A 31 10.66 36.67 0.15
N LYS A 32 11.65 37.03 0.96
CA LYS A 32 12.76 36.17 1.36
C LYS A 32 12.83 36.12 2.87
N LEU A 33 12.49 34.97 3.43
CA LEU A 33 12.49 34.74 4.86
C LEU A 33 13.54 33.68 5.21
N PHE A 34 14.45 34.04 6.11
CA PHE A 34 15.22 33.07 6.89
C PHE A 34 14.81 33.23 8.34
N ALA A 35 13.93 32.34 8.80
CA ALA A 35 13.64 32.21 10.21
C ALA A 35 14.82 31.51 10.92
N SER A 36 14.77 31.48 12.25
CA SER A 36 15.77 30.85 13.09
C SER A 36 15.07 29.90 14.03
N ASN A 37 15.82 28.98 14.62
CA ASN A 37 15.34 27.98 15.57
C ASN A 37 14.16 28.44 16.46
N GLY A 38 13.09 27.66 16.49
CA GLY A 38 11.84 27.96 17.16
C GLY A 38 10.66 27.33 16.41
N ASP A 39 9.49 27.29 17.05
CA ASP A 39 8.28 26.79 16.39
C ASP A 39 7.60 27.97 15.68
N GLU A 40 7.79 28.15 14.38
CA GLU A 40 7.28 29.29 13.63
C GLU A 40 5.85 29.10 13.13
N THR A 41 5.16 30.21 12.86
CA THR A 41 3.91 30.22 12.10
C THR A 41 4.03 31.17 10.92
N ILE A 42 3.89 30.69 9.70
CA ILE A 42 4.17 31.46 8.49
C ILE A 42 2.92 31.49 7.60
N TYR A 43 2.45 32.68 7.29
CA TYR A 43 1.39 32.92 6.31
C TYR A 43 2.03 33.43 5.02
N ALA A 44 2.21 32.54 4.04
CA ALA A 44 2.67 32.88 2.69
C ALA A 44 1.45 33.23 1.81
N MET A 45 1.19 34.53 1.68
CA MET A 45 -0.02 35.10 1.07
C MET A 45 0.32 35.85 -0.23
N GLY A 46 0.14 35.19 -1.38
CA GLY A 46 0.41 35.80 -2.68
C GLY A 46 1.91 35.91 -2.97
N GLY A 47 2.23 36.61 -4.06
CA GLY A 47 3.62 36.91 -4.42
C GLY A 47 4.51 35.69 -4.71
N GLN A 48 5.82 35.92 -4.75
CA GLN A 48 6.87 34.90 -4.82
C GLN A 48 7.56 34.81 -3.46
N ASN A 49 7.57 33.65 -2.81
CA ASN A 49 8.10 33.47 -1.47
C ASN A 49 9.25 32.45 -1.47
N ASP A 50 10.44 32.86 -1.05
CA ASP A 50 11.58 31.99 -0.79
C ASP A 50 11.81 31.95 0.73
N ILE A 51 11.35 30.87 1.36
CA ILE A 51 11.26 30.71 2.81
C ILE A 51 12.14 29.56 3.27
N TYR A 52 12.89 29.79 4.35
CA TYR A 52 13.53 28.77 5.16
C TYR A 52 13.15 29.02 6.63
N SER A 53 12.41 28.11 7.27
CA SER A 53 11.97 28.30 8.66
C SER A 53 13.02 27.85 9.69
N GLY A 54 13.62 26.67 9.53
CA GLY A 54 14.84 26.30 10.26
C GLY A 54 14.69 25.05 11.12
N GLU A 55 14.84 25.17 12.43
CA GLU A 55 14.70 24.06 13.37
C GLU A 55 13.49 24.34 14.27
N GLY A 56 12.62 23.36 14.50
CA GLY A 56 11.44 23.50 15.35
C GLY A 56 10.20 22.96 14.64
N ILE A 57 9.06 22.94 15.32
CA ILE A 57 7.80 22.49 14.71
C ILE A 57 7.10 23.70 14.11
N ASP A 58 7.13 23.80 12.79
CA ASP A 58 6.63 24.92 12.03
C ASP A 58 5.23 24.69 11.48
N VAL A 59 4.46 25.76 11.39
CA VAL A 59 3.13 25.76 10.74
C VAL A 59 3.11 26.76 9.60
N VAL A 60 2.88 26.27 8.38
CA VAL A 60 2.81 27.12 7.18
C VAL A 60 1.40 27.12 6.61
N TYR A 61 0.89 28.31 6.31
CA TYR A 61 -0.33 28.53 5.53
C TYR A 61 0.06 29.18 4.21
N ALA A 62 0.04 28.40 3.13
CA ALA A 62 0.27 28.85 1.78
C ALA A 62 -1.06 29.02 1.04
N THR A 63 -1.27 30.18 0.44
CA THR A 63 -2.49 30.49 -0.32
C THR A 63 -2.12 30.74 -1.78
N ASP A 64 -2.59 31.80 -2.42
CA ASP A 64 -2.10 32.17 -3.75
C ASP A 64 -0.59 32.46 -3.72
N GLY A 65 0.09 32.38 -4.87
CA GLY A 65 1.49 32.75 -5.01
C GLY A 65 2.37 31.62 -5.56
N THR A 66 3.68 31.84 -5.54
CA THR A 66 4.68 30.88 -5.99
C THR A 66 5.93 30.92 -5.11
N GLY A 67 6.84 29.98 -5.30
CA GLY A 67 8.19 30.04 -4.72
C GLY A 67 8.65 28.75 -4.08
N ASN A 68 9.66 28.84 -3.21
CA ASN A 68 10.27 27.70 -2.55
C ASN A 68 10.12 27.86 -1.04
N ILE A 69 9.61 26.84 -0.36
CA ILE A 69 9.44 26.83 1.09
C ILE A 69 10.14 25.58 1.60
N SER A 70 11.19 25.79 2.40
CA SER A 70 11.92 24.73 3.09
C SER A 70 11.70 24.86 4.58
N LEU A 71 11.27 23.79 5.24
CA LEU A 71 10.87 23.86 6.64
C LEU A 71 12.05 23.53 7.57
N GLY A 72 12.78 22.46 7.28
CA GLY A 72 14.06 22.17 7.91
C GLY A 72 13.98 20.99 8.86
N GLU A 73 14.40 21.13 10.13
CA GLU A 73 14.29 20.04 11.10
C GLU A 73 13.05 20.22 11.97
N GLY A 74 12.14 19.26 12.02
CA GLY A 74 10.88 19.37 12.76
C GLY A 74 9.79 18.46 12.21
N ASP A 75 8.78 18.12 13.01
CA ASP A 75 7.56 17.49 12.50
C ASP A 75 6.57 18.60 12.13
N ASP A 76 6.64 19.11 10.90
CA ASP A 76 5.98 20.34 10.45
C ASP A 76 4.58 20.13 9.87
N ILE A 77 3.79 21.20 9.84
CA ILE A 77 2.41 21.20 9.32
C ILE A 77 2.25 22.28 8.26
N VAL A 78 1.83 21.89 7.06
CA VAL A 78 1.58 22.80 5.94
C VAL A 78 0.13 22.71 5.49
N HIS A 79 -0.53 23.86 5.41
CA HIS A 79 -1.83 24.03 4.77
C HIS A 79 -1.66 24.74 3.44
N ILE A 80 -2.09 24.10 2.35
CA ILE A 80 -1.99 24.60 0.98
C ILE A 80 -3.41 24.83 0.45
N ASP A 81 -3.79 26.10 0.38
CA ASP A 81 -5.10 26.55 -0.09
C ASP A 81 -5.00 27.32 -1.43
N GLY A 82 -3.90 27.12 -2.17
CA GLY A 82 -3.68 27.73 -3.48
C GLY A 82 -2.21 27.73 -3.92
N GLY A 83 -1.94 28.41 -5.04
CA GLY A 83 -0.59 28.72 -5.50
C GLY A 83 0.18 27.56 -6.16
N ASP A 84 1.37 27.90 -6.66
CA ASP A 84 2.35 26.99 -7.31
C ASP A 84 3.68 27.08 -6.55
N TYR A 85 3.73 26.38 -5.41
CA TYR A 85 4.85 26.35 -4.49
C TYR A 85 5.62 25.03 -4.57
N LYS A 86 6.92 25.11 -4.32
CA LYS A 86 7.78 23.94 -4.06
C LYS A 86 8.05 23.84 -2.58
N PHE A 87 7.56 22.78 -1.96
CA PHE A 87 7.79 22.47 -0.56
C PHE A 87 8.88 21.41 -0.42
N TYR A 88 9.78 21.66 0.53
CA TYR A 88 10.83 20.76 0.98
C TYR A 88 10.68 20.67 2.50
N ALA A 89 10.10 19.57 2.98
CA ALA A 89 9.68 19.48 4.37
C ALA A 89 10.92 19.37 5.29
N GLY A 90 11.77 18.36 5.06
CA GLY A 90 13.11 18.32 5.63
C GLY A 90 13.30 17.07 6.47
N ASP A 91 13.88 17.20 7.66
CA ASP A 91 14.05 16.09 8.59
C ASP A 91 12.92 16.10 9.62
N GLY A 92 12.07 15.07 9.62
CA GLY A 92 10.93 14.94 10.53
C GLY A 92 9.76 14.24 9.84
N ASN A 93 8.65 14.04 10.54
CA ASN A 93 7.42 13.48 9.96
C ASN A 93 6.45 14.60 9.68
N ASP A 94 6.41 15.04 8.44
CA ASP A 94 5.71 16.24 8.02
C ASP A 94 4.32 15.95 7.50
N THR A 95 3.40 16.88 7.73
CA THR A 95 2.00 16.76 7.32
C THR A 95 1.57 17.91 6.43
N PHE A 96 1.09 17.58 5.23
CA PHE A 96 0.53 18.54 4.28
C PHE A 96 -0.98 18.36 4.19
N TYR A 97 -1.73 19.45 4.17
CA TYR A 97 -3.16 19.48 3.86
C TYR A 97 -3.35 20.31 2.60
N VAL A 98 -3.82 19.69 1.52
CA VAL A 98 -4.01 20.37 0.23
C VAL A 98 -5.49 20.47 -0.09
N THR A 99 -5.97 21.70 -0.36
CA THR A 99 -7.36 21.96 -0.77
C THR A 99 -7.46 22.63 -2.14
N ALA A 100 -6.39 23.30 -2.58
CA ALA A 100 -6.31 23.99 -3.87
C ALA A 100 -4.85 24.16 -4.33
N GLY A 101 -4.65 24.54 -5.59
CA GLY A 101 -3.34 24.91 -6.14
C GLY A 101 -2.62 23.76 -6.84
N THR A 102 -1.36 24.03 -7.21
CA THR A 102 -0.51 23.12 -7.97
C THR A 102 0.85 22.88 -7.30
N PRO A 103 0.91 22.36 -6.06
CA PRO A 103 2.16 22.27 -5.33
C PRO A 103 3.06 21.13 -5.84
N TYR A 104 4.36 21.35 -5.77
CA TYR A 104 5.36 20.29 -5.69
C TYR A 104 5.70 20.04 -4.22
N ILE A 105 5.65 18.79 -3.78
CA ILE A 105 5.91 18.40 -2.39
C ILE A 105 7.01 17.35 -2.35
N SER A 106 8.02 17.59 -1.53
CA SER A 106 9.06 16.64 -1.16
C SER A 106 9.10 16.53 0.36
N GLY A 107 8.80 15.36 0.91
CA GLY A 107 8.94 15.06 2.33
C GLY A 107 10.39 15.11 2.83
N GLU A 108 11.30 14.60 2.01
CA GLU A 108 12.74 14.46 2.34
C GLU A 108 13.02 13.31 3.32
N LYS A 109 13.29 13.55 4.60
CA LYS A 109 13.61 12.48 5.56
C LYS A 109 12.54 12.36 6.64
N GLY A 110 11.79 11.28 6.59
CA GLY A 110 10.94 10.86 7.70
C GLY A 110 9.77 10.07 7.16
N ASN A 111 8.59 10.26 7.75
CA ASN A 111 7.35 9.71 7.20
C ASN A 111 6.39 10.85 6.88
N ASP A 112 6.33 11.22 5.60
CA ASP A 112 5.71 12.47 5.17
C ASP A 112 4.40 12.21 4.44
N VAL A 113 3.33 12.87 4.90
CA VAL A 113 1.97 12.55 4.47
C VAL A 113 1.24 13.78 3.95
N VAL A 114 0.66 13.64 2.76
CA VAL A 114 -0.21 14.65 2.15
C VAL A 114 -1.65 14.20 2.28
N PHE A 115 -2.52 15.03 2.83
CA PHE A 115 -3.94 14.78 3.00
C PHE A 115 -4.78 15.65 2.08
N MET A 116 -5.81 15.05 1.51
CA MET A 116 -6.91 15.72 0.84
C MET A 116 -8.24 15.16 1.32
N GLU A 117 -9.19 16.04 1.58
CA GLU A 117 -10.59 15.68 1.72
C GLU A 117 -11.38 16.28 0.56
N ILE A 118 -12.03 15.42 -0.22
CA ILE A 118 -12.76 15.83 -1.41
C ILE A 118 -14.16 15.22 -1.43
N ASN A 119 -15.02 15.76 -2.28
CA ASN A 119 -16.27 15.13 -2.68
C ASN A 119 -16.26 15.12 -4.20
N SER A 120 -15.77 14.02 -4.76
CA SER A 120 -15.51 13.94 -6.19
C SER A 120 -16.81 13.98 -7.01
N SER A 121 -16.78 14.77 -8.09
CA SER A 121 -17.84 14.80 -9.09
C SER A 121 -17.33 14.53 -10.51
N MET A 122 -16.05 14.19 -10.62
CA MET A 122 -15.31 13.84 -11.84
C MET A 122 -14.16 12.91 -11.46
N PRO A 123 -13.55 12.20 -12.43
CA PRO A 123 -12.47 11.27 -12.14
C PRO A 123 -11.28 11.91 -11.41
N LEU A 124 -10.68 11.12 -10.52
CA LEU A 124 -9.36 11.35 -9.95
C LEU A 124 -8.34 10.89 -10.98
N GLN A 125 -7.45 11.78 -11.38
CA GLN A 125 -6.55 11.53 -12.49
C GLN A 125 -5.12 11.28 -11.99
N LEU A 126 -4.53 10.17 -12.42
CA LEU A 126 -3.14 9.80 -12.13
C LEU A 126 -2.25 10.00 -13.36
N ASP A 127 -1.07 10.57 -13.13
CA ASP A 127 -0.01 10.83 -14.12
C ASP A 127 1.37 10.68 -13.42
N GLU A 128 2.47 10.85 -14.16
CA GLU A 128 3.85 10.72 -13.67
C GLU A 128 4.09 11.58 -12.43
N HIS A 129 4.28 10.95 -11.28
CA HIS A 129 4.41 11.61 -9.96
C HIS A 129 3.29 12.60 -9.62
N LYS A 130 2.13 12.49 -10.28
CA LYS A 130 1.12 13.53 -10.27
C LYS A 130 -0.28 13.00 -10.01
N PHE A 131 -0.96 13.70 -9.11
CA PHE A 131 -2.39 13.58 -8.89
C PHE A 131 -3.10 14.84 -9.39
N LYS A 132 -4.25 14.67 -10.02
CA LYS A 132 -5.09 15.78 -10.43
C LYS A 132 -6.57 15.56 -10.15
N TYR A 133 -7.22 16.61 -9.63
CA TYR A 133 -8.66 16.69 -9.45
C TYR A 133 -9.14 18.12 -9.67
N GLY A 134 -9.88 18.35 -10.77
CA GLY A 134 -10.30 19.70 -11.16
C GLY A 134 -9.10 20.64 -11.37
N ASP A 135 -9.03 21.69 -10.55
CA ASP A 135 -7.95 22.69 -10.56
C ASP A 135 -6.79 22.34 -9.61
N VAL A 136 -6.91 21.28 -8.81
CA VAL A 136 -5.83 20.77 -7.95
C VAL A 136 -4.90 19.88 -8.77
N GLU A 137 -3.59 20.15 -8.75
CA GLU A 137 -2.56 19.28 -9.35
C GLU A 137 -1.38 19.14 -8.37
N ILE A 138 -1.24 17.99 -7.70
CA ILE A 138 -0.15 17.75 -6.75
C ILE A 138 0.94 16.97 -7.46
N THR A 139 2.18 17.46 -7.41
CA THR A 139 3.36 16.69 -7.82
C THR A 139 4.12 16.23 -6.58
N LEU A 140 4.43 14.94 -6.48
CA LEU A 140 5.08 14.33 -5.32
C LEU A 140 6.48 13.84 -5.68
N ALA A 141 7.45 14.10 -4.81
CA ALA A 141 8.76 13.46 -4.87
C ALA A 141 8.69 12.03 -4.31
N ASP A 142 9.63 11.17 -4.71
CA ASP A 142 9.83 9.83 -4.14
C ASP A 142 9.99 9.81 -2.63
N SER A 143 10.47 10.91 -2.05
CA SER A 143 10.65 11.09 -0.61
C SER A 143 9.34 11.41 0.14
N THR A 144 8.18 11.13 -0.44
CA THR A 144 6.88 11.36 0.20
C THR A 144 6.19 10.02 0.43
N GLU A 145 5.93 9.64 1.68
CA GLU A 145 5.33 8.35 2.00
C GLU A 145 3.95 8.15 1.36
N PHE A 146 3.04 9.12 1.51
CA PHE A 146 1.67 8.95 1.02
C PHE A 146 0.99 10.24 0.57
N LEU A 147 0.23 10.13 -0.52
CA LEU A 147 -0.96 10.93 -0.74
C LEU A 147 -2.19 10.19 -0.21
N ASN A 148 -2.78 10.70 0.87
CA ASN A 148 -4.00 10.22 1.50
C ASN A 148 -5.22 11.03 1.03
N ILE A 149 -6.11 10.38 0.29
CA ILE A 149 -7.33 10.97 -0.24
C ILE A 149 -8.52 10.37 0.51
N ASN A 150 -9.27 11.22 1.20
CA ASN A 150 -10.58 10.89 1.76
C ASN A 150 -11.66 11.47 0.83
N ASP A 151 -12.32 10.61 0.06
CA ASP A 151 -13.38 11.00 -0.87
C ASP A 151 -14.76 10.67 -0.29
N LEU A 152 -15.57 11.70 -0.11
CA LEU A 152 -16.91 11.63 0.47
C LEU A 152 -18.00 11.34 -0.57
N SER A 153 -17.63 11.13 -1.83
CA SER A 153 -18.57 10.79 -2.90
C SER A 153 -19.10 9.36 -2.72
N THR A 154 -20.23 9.06 -3.36
CA THR A 154 -20.78 7.71 -3.42
C THR A 154 -20.09 6.83 -4.47
N GLU A 155 -19.33 7.45 -5.37
CA GLU A 155 -18.59 6.79 -6.45
C GLU A 155 -17.34 7.61 -6.75
N THR A 156 -16.18 7.02 -6.48
CA THR A 156 -14.86 7.57 -6.76
C THR A 156 -14.31 6.89 -8.01
N ILE A 157 -14.22 7.61 -9.11
CA ILE A 157 -13.64 7.08 -10.35
C ILE A 157 -12.16 7.43 -10.39
N ILE A 158 -11.29 6.46 -10.61
CA ILE A 158 -9.86 6.67 -10.81
C ILE A 158 -9.52 6.36 -12.28
N GLU A 159 -8.74 7.23 -12.92
CA GLU A 159 -8.28 7.03 -14.30
C GLU A 159 -6.83 7.47 -14.49
N ASN A 160 -6.13 6.84 -15.43
CA ASN A 160 -4.80 7.28 -15.87
C ASN A 160 -4.89 8.21 -17.07
N ILE A 161 -4.15 9.32 -17.07
CA ILE A 161 -4.14 10.27 -18.20
C ILE A 161 -3.20 9.78 -19.32
N VAL A 162 -2.09 9.15 -18.95
CA VAL A 162 -1.05 8.66 -19.88
C VAL A 162 -0.73 7.19 -19.60
N SER A 163 -0.21 6.48 -20.61
CA SER A 163 0.05 5.04 -20.51
C SER A 163 1.40 4.67 -19.87
N ASP A 164 2.35 5.61 -19.85
CA ASP A 164 3.74 5.34 -19.44
C ASP A 164 4.07 6.26 -18.26
N TYR A 165 3.48 5.98 -17.10
CA TYR A 165 3.69 6.77 -15.88
C TYR A 165 4.16 5.90 -14.72
N SER A 166 4.83 6.51 -13.75
CA SER A 166 5.24 5.93 -12.48
C SER A 166 5.18 6.97 -11.38
N TRP A 167 4.88 6.53 -10.17
CA TRP A 167 4.97 7.30 -8.94
C TRP A 167 6.24 6.99 -8.13
N GLY A 168 7.07 6.08 -8.64
CA GLY A 168 8.32 5.67 -7.99
C GLY A 168 8.05 5.11 -6.60
N ALA A 169 8.59 5.79 -5.57
CA ALA A 169 8.44 5.41 -4.17
C ALA A 169 7.26 6.07 -3.46
N ALA A 170 6.58 7.05 -4.09
CA ALA A 170 5.46 7.72 -3.45
C ALA A 170 4.22 6.81 -3.37
N GLY A 171 3.65 6.69 -2.16
CA GLY A 171 2.44 5.91 -1.92
C GLY A 171 1.16 6.67 -2.23
N LEU A 172 0.07 5.91 -2.44
CA LEU A 172 -1.27 6.43 -2.66
C LEU A 172 -2.26 5.68 -1.76
N ALA A 173 -3.00 6.41 -0.94
CA ALA A 173 -4.13 5.87 -0.20
C ALA A 173 -5.42 6.57 -0.62
N VAL A 174 -6.43 5.80 -1.02
CA VAL A 174 -7.77 6.30 -1.34
C VAL A 174 -8.78 5.62 -0.44
N THR A 175 -9.44 6.40 0.39
CA THR A 175 -10.62 5.98 1.16
C THR A 175 -11.85 6.62 0.55
N SER A 176 -12.82 5.80 0.14
CA SER A 176 -14.11 6.27 -0.39
C SER A 176 -15.24 5.90 0.56
N ALA A 177 -16.18 6.83 0.75
CA ALA A 177 -17.43 6.56 1.46
C ALA A 177 -18.40 5.67 0.66
N GLY A 178 -18.13 5.43 -0.63
CA GLY A 178 -18.93 4.60 -1.51
C GLY A 178 -18.07 3.62 -2.30
N VAL A 179 -18.33 3.54 -3.60
CA VAL A 179 -17.64 2.62 -4.52
C VAL A 179 -16.38 3.27 -5.08
N ILE A 180 -15.28 2.54 -5.18
CA ILE A 180 -14.14 2.92 -6.02
C ILE A 180 -14.26 2.19 -7.37
N ASP A 181 -14.34 2.94 -8.47
CA ASP A 181 -14.33 2.41 -9.84
C ASP A 181 -12.91 2.48 -10.41
N LEU A 182 -12.34 1.31 -10.63
CA LEU A 182 -10.99 1.06 -11.14
C LEU A 182 -10.99 0.60 -12.59
N THR A 183 -12.13 0.63 -13.30
CA THR A 183 -12.26 0.09 -14.66
C THR A 183 -11.23 0.67 -15.64
N ASN A 184 -10.76 1.90 -15.41
CA ASN A 184 -9.76 2.57 -16.24
C ASN A 184 -8.50 2.96 -15.43
N ALA A 185 -8.22 2.24 -14.34
CA ALA A 185 -7.08 2.50 -13.47
C ALA A 185 -6.07 1.33 -13.54
N GLU A 186 -4.82 1.70 -13.75
CA GLU A 186 -3.62 0.92 -13.50
C GLU A 186 -2.78 1.69 -12.49
N PHE A 187 -2.08 1.04 -11.56
CA PHE A 187 -1.28 1.67 -10.52
C PHE A 187 0.19 1.28 -10.64
N ILE A 188 1.07 2.25 -10.90
CA ILE A 188 2.51 2.00 -11.08
C ILE A 188 3.29 2.83 -10.04
N LEU A 189 3.67 2.18 -8.94
CA LEU A 189 4.45 2.73 -7.82
C LEU A 189 5.38 1.63 -7.28
N PRO A 190 6.43 1.27 -8.04
CA PRO A 190 7.23 0.07 -7.80
C PRO A 190 7.96 0.04 -6.44
N GLU A 191 8.12 1.19 -5.79
CA GLU A 191 8.68 1.30 -4.44
C GLU A 191 7.67 1.85 -3.42
N GLY A 192 6.46 2.18 -3.87
CA GLY A 192 5.41 2.76 -3.04
C GLY A 192 4.42 1.74 -2.49
N HIS A 193 3.49 2.24 -1.69
CA HIS A 193 2.38 1.47 -1.15
C HIS A 193 1.04 1.99 -1.70
N LEU A 194 0.24 1.11 -2.31
CA LEU A 194 -1.14 1.37 -2.69
C LEU A 194 -2.10 0.91 -1.59
N SER A 195 -2.98 1.80 -1.12
CA SER A 195 -3.98 1.49 -0.12
C SER A 195 -5.38 1.92 -0.56
N LEU A 196 -6.29 0.98 -0.74
CA LEU A 196 -7.67 1.25 -1.17
C LEU A 196 -8.65 0.79 -0.09
N SER A 197 -9.61 1.65 0.30
CA SER A 197 -10.66 1.31 1.27
C SER A 197 -12.00 1.86 0.80
N ALA A 198 -13.03 1.02 0.68
CA ALA A 198 -14.31 1.41 0.10
C ALA A 198 -15.48 0.52 0.52
N GLU A 199 -16.71 1.01 0.35
CA GLU A 199 -17.96 0.24 0.44
C GLU A 199 -18.29 -0.51 -0.87
N GLY A 200 -17.28 -0.75 -1.70
CA GLY A 200 -17.39 -1.48 -2.95
C GLY A 200 -16.20 -1.16 -3.85
N ILE A 201 -15.73 -2.16 -4.57
CA ILE A 201 -14.71 -1.98 -5.62
C ILE A 201 -15.29 -2.51 -6.92
N LYS A 202 -15.16 -1.72 -7.98
CA LYS A 202 -15.61 -2.07 -9.32
C LYS A 202 -14.41 -2.14 -10.25
N GLY A 203 -14.25 -3.27 -10.93
CA GLY A 203 -13.11 -3.54 -11.80
C GLY A 203 -11.97 -4.21 -11.05
N ASP A 204 -10.96 -4.63 -11.81
CA ASP A 204 -9.79 -5.30 -11.29
C ASP A 204 -8.69 -4.30 -10.93
N ILE A 205 -7.89 -4.61 -9.91
CA ILE A 205 -6.72 -3.83 -9.54
C ILE A 205 -5.56 -4.29 -10.42
N GLN A 206 -5.22 -3.48 -11.41
CA GLN A 206 -4.03 -3.66 -12.24
C GLN A 206 -2.87 -2.90 -11.57
N SER A 207 -1.82 -3.60 -11.13
CA SER A 207 -0.80 -2.98 -10.28
C SER A 207 0.64 -3.41 -10.59
N GLN A 208 1.55 -2.46 -10.37
CA GLN A 208 2.99 -2.67 -10.18
C GLN A 208 3.41 -1.92 -8.91
N VAL A 209 3.31 -2.55 -7.74
CA VAL A 209 3.51 -1.89 -6.43
C VAL A 209 4.38 -2.70 -5.49
N MET A 210 5.16 -2.03 -4.63
CA MET A 210 5.90 -2.73 -3.57
C MET A 210 4.95 -3.33 -2.53
N ALA A 211 3.96 -2.54 -2.10
CA ALA A 211 3.02 -2.95 -1.08
C ALA A 211 1.56 -2.63 -1.46
N LEU A 212 0.65 -3.50 -1.06
CA LEU A 212 -0.78 -3.38 -1.29
C LEU A 212 -1.59 -3.56 0.01
N THR A 213 -2.59 -2.70 0.16
CA THR A 213 -3.67 -2.83 1.14
C THR A 213 -5.00 -2.58 0.43
N VAL A 214 -5.96 -3.48 0.60
CA VAL A 214 -7.32 -3.33 0.09
C VAL A 214 -8.32 -3.76 1.16
N VAL A 215 -9.24 -2.87 1.52
CA VAL A 215 -10.36 -3.15 2.42
C VAL A 215 -11.65 -2.86 1.67
N ASN A 216 -12.35 -3.92 1.27
CA ASN A 216 -13.63 -3.82 0.57
C ASN A 216 -14.78 -4.31 1.46
N THR A 217 -15.69 -3.41 1.85
CA THR A 217 -16.88 -3.76 2.63
C THR A 217 -18.14 -3.84 1.77
N GLY A 218 -17.99 -3.81 0.44
CA GLY A 218 -19.10 -3.91 -0.50
C GLY A 218 -19.86 -5.23 -0.44
N THR A 219 -20.95 -5.28 -1.19
CA THR A 219 -21.83 -6.44 -1.32
C THR A 219 -22.05 -6.78 -2.79
N ASP A 220 -22.59 -7.97 -3.03
CA ASP A 220 -22.95 -8.42 -4.38
C ASP A 220 -21.76 -8.29 -5.35
N ASP A 221 -21.99 -7.84 -6.58
CA ASP A 221 -20.99 -7.72 -7.65
C ASP A 221 -19.87 -6.67 -7.37
N LEU A 222 -19.89 -6.01 -6.20
CA LEU A 222 -18.90 -5.02 -5.77
C LEU A 222 -18.10 -5.49 -4.55
N ALA A 223 -18.36 -6.70 -4.04
CA ALA A 223 -17.70 -7.23 -2.85
C ALA A 223 -16.33 -7.85 -3.16
N ASP A 224 -16.10 -8.25 -4.39
CA ASP A 224 -14.92 -9.01 -4.75
C ASP A 224 -13.66 -8.13 -4.79
N ILE A 225 -12.51 -8.76 -4.63
CA ILE A 225 -11.21 -8.14 -4.84
C ILE A 225 -10.44 -9.00 -5.83
N SER A 226 -10.16 -8.44 -7.00
CA SER A 226 -9.33 -9.06 -8.04
C SER A 226 -8.08 -8.24 -8.25
N VAL A 227 -6.90 -8.82 -8.04
CA VAL A 227 -5.60 -8.17 -8.15
C VAL A 227 -4.76 -8.89 -9.19
N PHE A 228 -4.23 -8.12 -10.15
CA PHE A 228 -3.24 -8.55 -11.13
C PHE A 228 -1.99 -7.70 -10.96
N GLU A 229 -1.00 -8.26 -10.27
CA GLU A 229 0.24 -7.59 -9.92
C GLU A 229 1.36 -8.02 -10.89
N LYS A 230 2.12 -7.06 -11.40
CA LYS A 230 3.13 -7.32 -12.43
C LYS A 230 4.34 -8.10 -11.92
N ASP A 231 4.70 -7.93 -10.66
CA ASP A 231 5.87 -8.57 -10.07
C ASP A 231 5.64 -9.08 -8.64
N ALA A 232 6.61 -8.90 -7.74
CA ALA A 232 6.55 -9.43 -6.38
C ALA A 232 5.76 -8.47 -5.49
N LEU A 233 4.99 -9.00 -4.53
CA LEU A 233 4.04 -8.19 -3.78
C LEU A 233 4.16 -8.37 -2.28
N GLU A 234 4.20 -7.27 -1.53
CA GLU A 234 3.92 -7.27 -0.09
C GLU A 234 2.45 -6.90 0.20
N ILE A 235 1.75 -7.75 0.95
CA ILE A 235 0.48 -7.39 1.58
C ILE A 235 0.75 -6.83 2.98
N ALA A 236 0.24 -5.64 3.27
CA ALA A 236 0.43 -4.94 4.53
C ALA A 236 -0.88 -4.36 5.10
N ALA A 237 -0.91 -4.06 6.40
CA ALA A 237 -2.11 -3.56 7.07
C ALA A 237 -2.42 -2.08 6.85
N ASN A 238 -1.40 -1.26 6.56
CA ASN A 238 -1.49 0.21 6.50
C ASN A 238 -2.23 0.89 7.67
N TYR A 239 -2.12 0.34 8.90
CA TYR A 239 -2.84 0.81 10.08
C TYR A 239 -4.38 0.85 9.96
N LEU A 240 -4.96 0.22 8.92
CA LEU A 240 -6.40 0.12 8.74
C LEU A 240 -7.00 -0.98 9.64
N GLU A 241 -8.23 -0.75 10.08
CA GLU A 241 -9.05 -1.84 10.59
C GLU A 241 -9.26 -2.87 9.48
N ASN A 242 -9.04 -4.14 9.79
CA ASN A 242 -9.02 -5.23 8.81
C ASN A 242 -7.97 -5.09 7.69
N GLY A 243 -6.94 -4.27 7.86
CA GLY A 243 -5.92 -4.05 6.86
C GLY A 243 -5.21 -5.32 6.36
N GLY A 244 -4.73 -5.26 5.13
CA GLY A 244 -4.22 -6.37 4.34
C GLY A 244 -5.01 -6.47 3.04
N LEU A 245 -5.46 -7.67 2.68
CA LEU A 245 -6.39 -7.93 1.58
C LEU A 245 -7.68 -8.48 2.16
N TYR A 246 -8.68 -7.63 2.35
CA TYR A 246 -9.88 -7.97 3.12
C TYR A 246 -11.16 -7.64 2.34
N THR A 247 -12.04 -8.64 2.23
CA THR A 247 -13.44 -8.44 1.85
C THR A 247 -14.39 -9.06 2.87
N ALA A 248 -15.50 -8.39 3.15
CA ALA A 248 -16.50 -8.92 4.08
C ALA A 248 -17.47 -9.92 3.43
N ASN A 249 -17.71 -9.82 2.11
CA ASN A 249 -18.80 -10.53 1.43
C ASN A 249 -18.42 -11.11 0.07
N GLY A 250 -17.21 -10.88 -0.41
CA GLY A 250 -16.76 -11.30 -1.75
C GLY A 250 -15.73 -12.41 -1.73
N GLU A 251 -15.18 -12.70 -2.90
CA GLU A 251 -13.97 -13.49 -3.09
C GLU A 251 -12.72 -12.62 -3.20
N ILE A 252 -11.57 -13.25 -2.97
CA ILE A 252 -10.25 -12.65 -3.21
C ILE A 252 -9.56 -13.46 -4.29
N ASN A 253 -9.25 -12.82 -5.42
CA ASN A 253 -8.41 -13.36 -6.47
C ASN A 253 -7.14 -12.49 -6.55
N LEU A 254 -5.97 -13.09 -6.37
CA LEU A 254 -4.69 -12.40 -6.49
C LEU A 254 -3.75 -13.21 -7.37
N GLU A 255 -3.24 -12.57 -8.42
CA GLU A 255 -2.31 -13.17 -9.36
C GLU A 255 -1.06 -12.30 -9.52
N LEU A 256 0.10 -12.91 -9.27
CA LEU A 256 1.41 -12.33 -9.62
C LEU A 256 1.79 -12.81 -11.03
N GLU A 257 2.03 -11.88 -11.95
CA GLU A 257 2.25 -12.21 -13.37
C GLU A 257 3.69 -12.64 -13.69
N GLN A 258 4.67 -12.16 -12.93
CA GLN A 258 6.09 -12.47 -13.14
C GLN A 258 6.44 -13.89 -12.66
N GLU A 259 7.22 -14.61 -13.47
CA GLU A 259 7.81 -15.89 -13.07
C GLU A 259 8.74 -15.72 -11.86
N ASN A 260 8.64 -16.63 -10.89
CA ASN A 260 9.35 -16.62 -9.61
C ASN A 260 8.99 -15.43 -8.70
N ALA A 261 7.83 -14.79 -8.91
CA ALA A 261 7.35 -13.73 -8.05
C ALA A 261 6.98 -14.25 -6.65
N LEU A 262 7.43 -13.50 -5.63
CA LEU A 262 7.18 -13.78 -4.23
C LEU A 262 5.97 -13.00 -3.74
N LEU A 263 5.00 -13.70 -3.15
CA LEU A 263 3.90 -13.10 -2.38
C LEU A 263 4.24 -13.09 -0.89
N THR A 264 4.43 -11.91 -0.33
CA THR A 264 4.70 -11.75 1.10
C THR A 264 3.45 -11.25 1.83
N LEU A 265 2.97 -11.96 2.85
CA LEU A 265 2.02 -11.39 3.81
C LEU A 265 2.80 -10.82 5.00
N ARG A 266 3.15 -9.54 4.90
CA ARG A 266 4.05 -8.87 5.87
C ARG A 266 3.32 -8.50 7.15
N SER A 267 2.10 -7.99 7.05
CA SER A 267 1.25 -7.61 8.19
C SER A 267 -0.22 -7.59 7.78
N GLY A 268 -1.13 -7.56 8.76
CA GLY A 268 -2.57 -7.56 8.49
C GLY A 268 -3.08 -8.98 8.22
N GLN A 269 -3.99 -9.11 7.25
CA GLN A 269 -4.64 -10.37 6.92
C GLN A 269 -4.93 -10.51 5.42
N ILE A 270 -5.13 -11.74 4.95
CA ILE A 270 -5.83 -12.03 3.70
C ILE A 270 -7.12 -12.74 4.09
N SER A 271 -8.26 -12.06 3.98
CA SER A 271 -9.49 -12.56 4.62
C SER A 271 -10.78 -12.22 3.89
N THR A 272 -11.62 -13.23 3.71
CA THR A 272 -13.00 -13.09 3.22
C THR A 272 -14.02 -13.01 4.36
N ALA A 273 -13.56 -12.78 5.60
CA ALA A 273 -14.39 -12.78 6.81
C ALA A 273 -15.23 -14.07 6.96
N ALA A 274 -16.30 -14.01 7.76
CA ALA A 274 -17.18 -15.16 8.02
C ALA A 274 -18.29 -15.36 6.98
N SER A 275 -18.44 -14.40 6.05
CA SER A 275 -19.52 -14.33 5.07
C SER A 275 -19.04 -14.26 3.62
N GLY A 276 -17.75 -14.04 3.38
CA GLY A 276 -17.19 -14.04 2.04
C GLY A 276 -16.85 -15.44 1.55
N ASN A 277 -16.45 -15.47 0.28
CA ASN A 277 -16.34 -16.66 -0.55
C ASN A 277 -14.88 -17.16 -0.56
N ASP A 278 -14.44 -17.58 -1.75
CA ASP A 278 -13.17 -18.25 -1.96
C ASP A 278 -11.99 -17.26 -1.93
N ILE A 279 -10.81 -17.79 -1.64
CA ILE A 279 -9.53 -17.09 -1.74
C ILE A 279 -8.68 -17.87 -2.74
N HIS A 280 -8.27 -17.21 -3.82
CA HIS A 280 -7.36 -17.76 -4.81
C HIS A 280 -6.10 -16.91 -4.90
N LEU A 281 -4.96 -17.51 -4.56
CA LEU A 281 -3.65 -16.86 -4.64
C LEU A 281 -2.79 -17.60 -5.67
N VAL A 282 -2.30 -16.86 -6.65
CA VAL A 282 -1.38 -17.34 -7.69
C VAL A 282 -0.06 -16.61 -7.56
N ALA A 283 0.98 -17.32 -7.10
CA ALA A 283 2.34 -16.82 -6.91
C ALA A 283 3.31 -18.00 -6.99
N ASP A 284 4.53 -17.79 -7.48
CA ASP A 284 5.50 -18.88 -7.57
C ASP A 284 6.20 -19.18 -6.24
N ASP A 285 6.23 -18.21 -5.33
CA ASP A 285 6.68 -18.40 -3.96
C ASP A 285 5.85 -17.58 -2.96
N VAL A 286 5.84 -17.98 -1.70
CA VAL A 286 5.06 -17.33 -0.64
C VAL A 286 5.87 -17.16 0.65
N ASP A 287 5.65 -16.05 1.34
CA ASP A 287 6.18 -15.85 2.69
C ASP A 287 5.17 -15.15 3.60
N PHE A 288 4.51 -15.92 4.45
CA PHE A 288 3.45 -15.42 5.32
C PHE A 288 3.98 -15.13 6.73
N ARG A 289 4.42 -13.87 6.91
CA ARG A 289 5.08 -13.37 8.13
C ARG A 289 4.14 -12.72 9.14
N ALA A 290 2.90 -12.43 8.77
CA ALA A 290 1.96 -11.67 9.61
C ALA A 290 1.48 -12.38 10.89
N GLY A 291 1.75 -13.69 11.03
CA GLY A 291 1.45 -14.47 12.22
C GLY A 291 0.45 -15.59 11.94
N SER A 292 -0.03 -16.25 13.00
CA SER A 292 -0.91 -17.41 12.85
C SER A 292 -2.36 -17.00 12.58
N GLY A 293 -3.02 -17.71 11.65
CA GLY A 293 -4.43 -17.51 11.31
C GLY A 293 -4.75 -16.18 10.63
N THR A 294 -3.76 -15.52 10.03
CA THR A 294 -3.93 -14.26 9.29
C THR A 294 -4.48 -14.46 7.87
N ILE A 295 -4.52 -15.68 7.36
CA ILE A 295 -5.23 -16.05 6.13
C ILE A 295 -6.49 -16.81 6.53
N SER A 296 -7.67 -16.24 6.32
CA SER A 296 -8.91 -16.78 6.89
C SER A 296 -10.15 -16.59 6.02
N GLY A 297 -11.04 -17.57 6.01
CA GLY A 297 -12.31 -17.51 5.29
C GLY A 297 -13.13 -18.75 5.52
N THR A 298 -14.34 -18.78 4.98
CA THR A 298 -15.24 -19.95 5.04
C THR A 298 -15.41 -20.68 3.71
N GLY A 299 -14.98 -20.07 2.60
CA GLY A 299 -14.96 -20.67 1.27
C GLY A 299 -13.78 -21.64 1.07
N ASN A 300 -13.38 -21.83 -0.18
CA ASN A 300 -12.18 -22.58 -0.53
C ASN A 300 -10.95 -21.66 -0.51
N LEU A 301 -9.79 -22.20 -0.14
CA LEU A 301 -8.49 -21.56 -0.36
C LEU A 301 -7.73 -22.34 -1.43
N THR A 302 -7.23 -21.65 -2.44
CA THR A 302 -6.36 -22.22 -3.47
C THR A 302 -5.04 -21.46 -3.53
N LEU A 303 -3.93 -22.17 -3.36
CA LEU A 303 -2.56 -21.68 -3.52
C LEU A 303 -1.92 -22.38 -4.72
N GLN A 304 -1.57 -21.62 -5.74
CA GLN A 304 -1.10 -22.16 -7.01
C GLN A 304 0.12 -21.40 -7.52
N ALA A 305 1.12 -22.13 -7.99
CA ALA A 305 2.23 -21.56 -8.75
C ALA A 305 1.75 -21.09 -10.13
N LYS A 306 2.26 -19.93 -10.55
CA LYS A 306 2.03 -19.34 -11.86
C LYS A 306 2.75 -20.12 -12.96
N THR A 307 3.96 -20.59 -12.66
CA THR A 307 4.85 -21.28 -13.57
C THR A 307 4.46 -22.77 -13.69
N ASP A 308 4.36 -23.26 -14.93
CA ASP A 308 4.12 -24.68 -15.23
C ASP A 308 5.31 -25.54 -14.78
N GLY A 309 5.06 -26.78 -14.34
CA GLY A 309 6.12 -27.68 -13.85
C GLY A 309 6.78 -27.24 -12.54
N SER A 310 6.10 -26.41 -11.75
CA SER A 310 6.62 -25.89 -10.48
C SER A 310 6.85 -26.97 -9.43
N VAL A 311 7.80 -26.69 -8.55
CA VAL A 311 8.06 -27.54 -7.38
C VAL A 311 7.39 -26.93 -6.16
N TYR A 312 6.65 -27.73 -5.40
CA TYR A 312 6.06 -27.32 -4.12
C TYR A 312 6.81 -28.04 -2.99
N LYS A 313 7.33 -27.30 -2.01
CA LYS A 313 7.92 -27.89 -0.79
C LYS A 313 7.07 -27.47 0.40
N ILE A 314 6.43 -28.44 1.06
CA ILE A 314 5.47 -28.18 2.13
C ILE A 314 5.97 -28.77 3.45
N GLY A 315 6.04 -27.93 4.48
CA GLY A 315 6.43 -28.29 5.84
C GLY A 315 7.94 -28.29 6.05
N ALA A 316 8.42 -29.05 7.04
CA ALA A 316 9.83 -29.11 7.41
C ALA A 316 10.69 -29.93 6.42
N VAL A 317 10.69 -29.54 5.14
CA VAL A 317 11.49 -30.17 4.08
C VAL A 317 12.97 -29.76 4.20
N GLU A 318 13.25 -28.53 4.67
CA GLU A 318 14.62 -27.97 4.73
C GLU A 318 15.21 -27.84 6.15
N SER A 319 14.38 -27.70 7.20
CA SER A 319 14.87 -27.53 8.58
C SER A 319 14.07 -28.33 9.61
N ASN A 320 14.77 -29.07 10.48
CA ASN A 320 14.19 -29.81 11.63
C ASN A 320 13.48 -28.91 12.65
N THR A 321 13.52 -27.58 12.47
CA THR A 321 12.93 -26.59 13.36
C THR A 321 11.65 -25.96 12.82
N GLY A 322 11.27 -26.20 11.55
CA GLY A 322 10.01 -25.70 10.97
C GLY A 322 9.97 -24.20 10.68
N ASN A 323 10.99 -23.45 11.09
CA ASN A 323 11.24 -22.11 10.59
C ASN A 323 12.12 -22.24 9.36
N ASP A 324 11.56 -21.95 8.20
CA ASP A 324 12.34 -21.57 7.05
C ASP A 324 12.34 -20.03 6.95
N PHE A 325 13.48 -19.49 6.57
CA PHE A 325 13.59 -18.11 6.13
C PHE A 325 14.02 -18.25 4.68
N SER A 326 13.09 -18.05 3.76
CA SER A 326 13.30 -17.96 2.30
C SER A 326 14.15 -16.72 1.93
N ASP A 327 15.26 -16.51 2.65
CA ASP A 327 16.31 -15.54 2.32
C ASP A 327 17.34 -16.16 1.34
N ALA A 328 17.22 -17.45 1.02
CA ALA A 328 17.89 -18.03 -0.14
C ALA A 328 17.01 -17.73 -1.35
N GLY A 329 17.39 -16.73 -2.16
CA GLY A 329 16.59 -16.28 -3.30
C GLY A 329 16.09 -17.38 -4.25
N PRO A 330 15.16 -17.05 -5.16
CA PRO A 330 14.23 -17.98 -5.79
C PRO A 330 14.96 -19.19 -6.36
N ASP A 331 14.76 -20.36 -5.74
CA ASP A 331 15.22 -21.63 -6.30
C ASP A 331 14.21 -22.21 -7.31
N GLY A 332 13.12 -21.46 -7.55
CA GLY A 332 12.03 -21.79 -8.46
C GLY A 332 10.98 -22.72 -7.87
N ALA A 333 11.02 -22.98 -6.55
CA ALA A 333 9.98 -23.71 -5.83
C ALA A 333 9.09 -22.77 -5.01
N MET A 334 7.84 -23.17 -4.83
CA MET A 334 6.96 -22.63 -3.79
C MET A 334 7.32 -23.28 -2.46
N ASP A 335 7.98 -22.53 -1.59
CA ASP A 335 8.46 -23.01 -0.30
C ASP A 335 7.49 -22.61 0.82
N MET A 336 6.67 -23.57 1.26
CA MET A 336 5.71 -23.38 2.34
C MET A 336 6.22 -24.00 3.64
N SER A 337 6.84 -23.18 4.50
CA SER A 337 7.30 -23.62 5.81
C SER A 337 6.15 -23.88 6.79
N MET A 338 6.46 -24.39 7.99
CA MET A 338 5.43 -24.52 9.03
C MET A 338 4.87 -23.15 9.45
N ARG A 339 5.65 -22.07 9.33
CA ARG A 339 5.15 -20.70 9.60
C ARG A 339 4.08 -20.31 8.60
N ASP A 340 4.32 -20.57 7.32
CA ASP A 340 3.40 -20.20 6.25
C ASP A 340 2.10 -21.00 6.36
N LEU A 341 2.20 -22.28 6.70
CA LEU A 341 1.05 -23.11 7.03
C LEU A 341 0.31 -22.65 8.29
N GLU A 342 1.02 -22.15 9.31
CA GLU A 342 0.39 -21.61 10.52
C GLU A 342 -0.36 -20.30 10.29
N ALA A 343 -0.03 -19.55 9.23
CA ALA A 343 -0.75 -18.36 8.81
C ALA A 343 -2.16 -18.67 8.29
N ILE A 344 -2.38 -19.89 7.79
CA ILE A 344 -3.68 -20.35 7.32
C ILE A 344 -4.54 -20.76 8.53
N ALA A 345 -5.70 -20.11 8.67
CA ALA A 345 -6.66 -20.38 9.74
C ALA A 345 -7.46 -21.68 9.47
N ASP A 346 -7.91 -22.32 10.54
CA ASP A 346 -8.99 -23.30 10.44
C ASP A 346 -10.28 -22.61 9.94
N GLY A 347 -11.11 -23.31 9.16
CA GLY A 347 -12.45 -22.83 8.79
C GLY A 347 -12.78 -22.87 7.30
N PHE A 348 -11.76 -22.96 6.42
CA PHE A 348 -11.96 -23.16 4.99
C PHE A 348 -12.71 -24.48 4.71
N ALA A 349 -13.56 -24.46 3.68
CA ALA A 349 -14.29 -25.64 3.21
C ALA A 349 -13.35 -26.67 2.55
N LEU A 350 -12.34 -26.19 1.82
CA LEU A 350 -11.29 -26.97 1.18
C LEU A 350 -10.04 -26.11 1.06
N ILE A 351 -8.86 -26.71 1.25
CA ILE A 351 -7.57 -26.06 0.95
C ILE A 351 -6.89 -26.88 -0.14
N THR A 352 -6.65 -26.22 -1.28
CA THR A 352 -5.95 -26.77 -2.44
C THR A 352 -4.59 -26.09 -2.54
N ILE A 353 -3.52 -26.90 -2.61
CA ILE A 353 -2.16 -26.42 -2.86
C ILE A 353 -1.64 -27.20 -4.05
N GLY A 354 -1.22 -26.51 -5.10
CA GLY A 354 -0.80 -27.16 -6.34
C GLY A 354 -1.59 -26.71 -7.56
N ASN A 355 -1.23 -27.29 -8.70
CA ASN A 355 -1.95 -27.19 -9.97
C ASN A 355 -2.03 -28.57 -10.63
N ASP A 356 -2.78 -28.64 -11.74
CA ASP A 356 -2.99 -29.89 -12.50
C ASP A 356 -1.93 -30.10 -13.60
N ASP A 357 -0.80 -29.38 -13.54
CA ASP A 357 0.27 -29.52 -14.53
C ASP A 357 1.01 -30.86 -14.29
N PRO A 358 1.16 -31.71 -15.31
CA PRO A 358 1.74 -33.05 -15.16
C PRO A 358 3.24 -33.07 -14.85
N ASP A 359 3.93 -31.94 -15.02
CA ASP A 359 5.35 -31.77 -14.69
C ASP A 359 5.53 -31.19 -13.26
N THR A 360 4.45 -30.81 -12.57
CA THR A 360 4.48 -30.33 -11.19
C THR A 360 4.95 -31.44 -10.23
N VAL A 361 5.80 -31.07 -9.26
CA VAL A 361 6.32 -32.00 -8.25
C VAL A 361 6.08 -31.44 -6.86
N MET A 362 5.45 -32.24 -6.00
CA MET A 362 5.27 -31.88 -4.58
C MET A 362 6.12 -32.74 -3.64
N TYR A 363 6.84 -32.06 -2.75
CA TYR A 363 7.55 -32.61 -1.61
C TYR A 363 6.83 -32.24 -0.32
N ILE A 364 6.43 -33.23 0.46
CA ILE A 364 5.85 -33.02 1.79
C ILE A 364 6.84 -33.51 2.84
N GLY A 365 7.26 -32.61 3.72
CA GLY A 365 8.14 -32.86 4.85
C GLY A 365 7.37 -33.30 6.10
N ASP A 366 8.03 -33.24 7.26
CA ASP A 366 7.37 -33.49 8.54
C ASP A 366 6.36 -32.37 8.81
N LEU A 367 5.09 -32.58 8.45
CA LEU A 367 3.96 -31.83 9.00
C LEU A 367 3.88 -32.21 10.48
N LYS A 368 4.47 -31.41 11.37
CA LYS A 368 4.43 -31.67 12.81
C LYS A 368 2.97 -31.81 13.26
N ASP A 369 2.67 -32.91 13.96
CA ASP A 369 1.38 -33.29 14.56
C ASP A 369 0.61 -32.10 15.18
N ARG A 370 -0.08 -31.30 14.37
CA ARG A 370 -1.32 -30.64 14.76
C ARG A 370 -2.44 -31.58 14.35
N VAL A 371 -3.27 -31.96 15.32
CA VAL A 371 -4.59 -32.50 15.01
C VAL A 371 -5.40 -31.31 14.52
N PHE A 372 -5.42 -31.15 13.21
CA PHE A 372 -6.28 -30.21 12.52
C PHE A 372 -7.69 -30.81 12.51
N GLU A 373 -8.47 -30.59 13.57
CA GLU A 373 -9.76 -31.26 13.79
C GLU A 373 -10.78 -31.03 12.65
N ASN A 374 -10.58 -30.03 11.79
CA ASN A 374 -11.51 -29.66 10.71
C ASN A 374 -10.85 -29.33 9.35
N PHE A 375 -9.60 -29.73 9.09
CA PHE A 375 -9.07 -29.66 7.71
C PHE A 375 -9.77 -30.74 6.87
N ASN A 376 -10.97 -30.42 6.39
CA ASN A 376 -11.70 -31.26 5.46
C ASN A 376 -10.96 -31.22 4.11
N LYS A 377 -9.97 -32.12 3.96
CA LYS A 377 -9.21 -32.42 2.74
C LYS A 377 -8.14 -31.36 2.41
N ILE A 378 -6.87 -31.75 2.56
CA ILE A 378 -5.78 -31.16 1.76
C ILE A 378 -5.71 -31.99 0.49
N LYS A 379 -6.01 -31.39 -0.66
CA LYS A 379 -5.79 -32.02 -1.96
C LYS A 379 -4.47 -31.51 -2.51
N ALA A 380 -3.43 -32.29 -2.29
CA ALA A 380 -2.19 -32.20 -3.04
C ALA A 380 -2.37 -33.09 -4.27
N ASP A 381 -2.20 -32.53 -5.46
CA ASP A 381 -2.37 -33.21 -6.76
C ASP A 381 -3.83 -33.58 -7.16
N ASP A 382 -4.29 -33.14 -8.35
CA ASP A 382 -5.45 -33.72 -9.05
C ASP A 382 -5.02 -34.48 -10.33
N ASP A 383 -3.72 -34.55 -10.61
CA ASP A 383 -3.15 -35.18 -11.79
C ASP A 383 -2.92 -36.70 -11.62
N GLY A 384 -3.02 -37.21 -10.38
CA GLY A 384 -2.82 -38.61 -10.04
C GLY A 384 -1.34 -39.04 -9.97
N ILE A 385 -0.38 -38.10 -9.93
CA ILE A 385 1.05 -38.38 -9.72
C ILE A 385 1.34 -38.47 -8.21
N PRO A 386 1.96 -39.57 -7.71
CA PRO A 386 2.14 -39.75 -6.28
C PRO A 386 3.02 -38.68 -5.62
N ILE A 387 2.50 -38.07 -4.54
CA ILE A 387 3.25 -37.28 -3.56
C ILE A 387 4.55 -37.99 -3.15
N ARG A 388 5.68 -37.27 -3.21
CA ARG A 388 7.00 -37.80 -2.86
C ARG A 388 7.43 -37.26 -1.49
N PRO A 389 7.47 -38.07 -0.43
CA PRO A 389 8.10 -37.61 0.80
C PRO A 389 9.60 -37.49 0.59
N TYR A 390 10.21 -36.51 1.25
CA TYR A 390 11.63 -36.21 1.13
C TYR A 390 12.52 -37.44 1.44
N SER A 391 12.05 -38.35 2.31
CA SER A 391 12.72 -39.61 2.65
C SER A 391 12.39 -40.77 1.68
N GLY A 392 12.53 -40.57 0.36
CA GLY A 392 12.71 -41.62 -0.67
C GLY A 392 11.68 -42.75 -0.84
N ASN A 393 10.68 -42.90 0.04
CA ASN A 393 9.63 -43.92 -0.04
C ASN A 393 8.32 -43.24 -0.41
N ILE A 394 7.79 -43.48 -1.61
CA ILE A 394 6.50 -42.92 -2.06
C ILE A 394 5.42 -43.17 -1.00
N VAL A 395 4.82 -42.09 -0.48
CA VAL A 395 3.63 -42.13 0.37
C VAL A 395 2.53 -41.40 -0.38
N THR A 396 1.58 -42.16 -0.90
CA THR A 396 0.37 -41.62 -1.50
C THR A 396 -0.55 -41.20 -0.36
N TYR A 397 -0.77 -39.90 -0.14
CA TYR A 397 -1.85 -39.42 0.74
C TYR A 397 -3.15 -39.40 -0.05
N THR A 398 -3.66 -40.57 -0.41
CA THR A 398 -5.07 -40.70 -0.79
C THR A 398 -5.83 -41.21 0.41
N GLU A 399 -6.44 -40.31 1.17
CA GLU A 399 -7.62 -40.70 1.93
C GLU A 399 -8.58 -39.52 2.07
N GLU A 400 -9.61 -39.53 1.21
CA GLU A 400 -10.93 -39.06 1.63
C GLU A 400 -11.30 -39.84 2.89
N THR A 401 -11.13 -39.23 4.06
CA THR A 401 -11.86 -39.67 5.24
C THR A 401 -13.05 -38.74 5.40
N SER A 402 -14.20 -39.33 5.13
CA SER A 402 -15.56 -38.79 5.26
C SER A 402 -15.88 -38.24 6.65
#